data_AF-A0A5J4SH75-F1
#
_entry.id   AF-A0A5J4SH75-F1
#
_cell.length_a   1.000
_cell.length_b   1.000
_cell.length_c   1.000
_cell.angle_alpha   90.00
_cell.angle_beta   90.00
_cell.angle_gamma   90.00
#
_symmetry.space_group_name_H-M   'P 1'
#
loop_
_entity.id
_entity.type
_entity.pdbx_description
1 polymer ?
#
loop_
_entity_poly.entity_id
_entity_poly.type
_entity_poly.pdbx_seq_one_letter_code
_entity_poly.pdbx_strand_id
1 'polypeptide(L)' 'MKRPLSKTQIICIILLWMALCYIILTNVERIDGPIILSLVMSAAFVFIPVYKSLKKNK' A
#
# COMPACT_ATOMS: atom_id res chain seq x y z
N MET A 1 -18.37 13.65 -9.07
CA MET A 1 -17.68 14.45 -8.03
C MET A 1 -16.28 13.87 -7.82
N LYS A 2 -15.25 14.30 -8.58
CA LYS A 2 -13.87 13.78 -8.44
C LYS A 2 -13.19 14.49 -7.26
N ARG A 3 -13.44 14.02 -6.04
CA ARG A 3 -12.76 14.56 -4.85
C ARG A 3 -11.26 14.24 -4.94
N PRO A 4 -10.37 15.24 -4.92
CA PRO A 4 -8.93 14.98 -4.92
C PRO A 4 -8.58 14.24 -3.63
N LEU A 5 -8.04 13.03 -3.75
CA LEU A 5 -7.49 12.28 -2.63
C LEU A 5 -6.45 13.16 -1.91
N SER A 6 -6.75 13.54 -0.67
CA SER A 6 -5.89 14.40 0.13
C SER A 6 -4.59 13.67 0.46
N LYS A 7 -3.47 14.40 0.62
CA LYS A 7 -2.15 13.80 0.95
C LYS A 7 -2.25 12.89 2.19
N THR A 8 -3.08 13.26 3.15
CA THR A 8 -3.37 12.49 4.37
C THR A 8 -4.06 11.16 4.08
N GLN A 9 -4.96 11.07 3.10
CA GLN A 9 -5.58 9.78 2.72
C GLN A 9 -4.54 8.80 2.17
N ILE A 10 -3.59 9.29 1.37
CA ILE A 10 -2.52 8.46 0.81
C ILE A 10 -1.65 7.92 1.95
N ILE A 11 -1.26 8.78 2.91
CA ILE A 11 -0.50 8.38 4.09
C ILE A 11 -1.28 7.36 4.93
N CYS A 12 -2.58 7.57 5.17
CA CYS A 12 -3.43 6.60 5.86
C CYS A 12 -3.46 5.25 5.13
N ILE A 13 -3.60 5.24 3.80
CA ILE A 13 -3.62 3.99 3.02
C ILE A 13 -2.29 3.24 3.13
N ILE A 14 -1.15 3.94 3.09
CA ILE A 14 0.17 3.30 3.28
C ILE A 14 0.28 2.70 4.68
N LEU A 15 -0.14 3.42 5.72
CA LEU A 15 -0.10 2.93 7.11
C LEU A 15 -0.98 1.69 7.28
N LEU A 16 -2.21 1.72 6.74
CA LEU A 16 -3.10 0.55 6.75
C LEU A 16 -2.49 -0.62 5.97
N TRP A 17 -1.85 -0.35 4.83
CA TRP A 17 -1.21 -1.40 4.02
C TRP A 17 -0.04 -2.07 4.77
N MET A 18 0.79 -1.28 5.47
CA MET A 18 1.87 -1.80 6.30
C MET A 18 1.34 -2.66 7.45
N ALA A 19 0.27 -2.23 8.12
CA ALA A 19 -0.38 -3.01 9.16
C ALA A 19 -0.95 -4.34 8.62
N LEU A 20 -1.57 -4.30 7.44
CA LEU A 20 -2.08 -5.50 6.78
C LEU A 20 -0.95 -6.46 6.40
N CYS A 21 0.15 -5.95 5.83
CA CYS A 21 1.33 -6.76 5.52
C CYS A 21 1.92 -7.39 6.77
N TYR A 22 2.00 -6.64 7.88
CA TYR A 22 2.46 -7.18 9.16
C TYR A 22 1.58 -8.35 9.59
N ILE A 23 0.25 -8.16 9.63
CA ILE A 23 -0.71 -9.22 9.99
C ILE A 23 -0.52 -10.46 9.11
N ILE A 24 -0.40 -10.30 7.79
CA ILE A 24 -0.18 -11.41 6.87
C ILE A 24 1.15 -12.11 7.21
N LEU A 25 2.23 -11.35 7.43
CA LEU A 25 3.55 -11.90 7.73
C LEU A 25 3.59 -12.68 9.05
N THR A 26 2.86 -12.23 10.09
CA THR A 26 2.76 -12.98 11.36
C THR A 26 1.79 -14.16 11.30
N ASN A 27 0.78 -14.14 10.43
CA ASN A 27 -0.19 -15.25 10.35
C ASN A 27 0.25 -16.36 9.39
N VAL A 28 1.16 -16.06 8.45
CA VAL A 28 1.58 -17.01 7.42
C VAL A 28 2.85 -17.73 7.88
N GLU A 29 2.70 -18.91 8.49
CA GLU A 29 3.81 -19.78 8.95
C GLU A 29 4.52 -20.49 7.78
N ARG A 30 3.85 -20.57 6.62
CA ARG A 30 4.40 -21.08 5.36
C ARG A 30 4.24 -20.00 4.31
N ILE A 31 5.34 -19.40 3.91
CA ILE A 31 5.36 -18.38 2.87
C ILE A 31 4.97 -19.01 1.53
N ASP A 32 3.67 -18.98 1.25
CA ASP A 32 3.08 -19.40 -0.02
C ASP A 32 3.40 -18.35 -1.09
N GLY A 33 4.04 -18.77 -2.19
CA GLY A 33 4.39 -17.90 -3.32
C GLY A 33 3.24 -16.99 -3.83
N PRO A 34 1.98 -17.44 -3.88
CA PRO A 34 0.83 -16.60 -4.21
C PRO A 34 0.60 -15.41 -3.26
N ILE A 35 0.87 -15.56 -1.97
CA ILE A 35 0.68 -14.50 -0.97
C ILE A 35 1.71 -13.39 -1.19
N ILE A 36 2.97 -13.74 -1.47
CA ILE A 36 3.99 -12.75 -1.82
C ILE A 36 3.62 -11.98 -3.08
N LEU A 37 3.18 -12.69 -4.13
CA LEU A 37 2.76 -12.07 -5.40
C LEU A 37 1.62 -11.07 -5.20
N SER A 38 0.62 -11.44 -4.39
CA SER A 38 -0.50 -10.54 -4.08
C SER A 38 -0.07 -9.34 -3.24
N LEU A 39 0.85 -9.50 -2.28
CA LEU A 39 1.44 -8.39 -1.53
C LEU A 39 2.20 -7.42 -2.44
N VAL A 40 3.02 -7.93 -3.36
CA VAL A 40 3.81 -7.10 -4.29
C VAL A 40 2.90 -6.33 -5.24
N MET A 41 1.85 -6.97 -5.78
CA MET A 41 0.85 -6.27 -6.59
C MET A 41 0.10 -5.19 -5.80
N SER A 42 -0.28 -5.50 -4.55
CA SER A 42 -0.90 -4.51 -3.66
C SER A 42 0.05 -3.35 -3.35
N ALA A 43 1.35 -3.61 -3.16
CA ALA A 43 2.37 -2.59 -2.93
C ALA A 43 2.45 -1.63 -4.12
N ALA A 44 2.52 -2.16 -5.34
CA ALA A 44 2.58 -1.36 -6.57
C ALA A 44 1.37 -0.44 -6.70
N PHE A 45 0.17 -0.94 -6.39
CA PHE A 45 -1.06 -0.15 -6.44
C PHE A 45 -1.06 1.00 -5.42
N VAL A 46 -0.60 0.74 -4.20
CA VAL A 46 -0.46 1.74 -3.13
C VAL A 46 0.65 2.75 -3.44
N PHE A 47 1.68 2.38 -4.19
CA PHE A 47 2.79 3.27 -4.56
C PHE A 47 2.43 4.32 -5.60
N ILE A 48 1.48 4.06 -6.52
CA ILE A 48 1.05 5.02 -7.54
C ILE A 48 0.62 6.38 -6.96
N PRO A 49 -0.31 6.45 -5.97
CA PRO A 49 -0.68 7.72 -5.36
C PRO A 49 0.48 8.36 -4.58
N VAL A 50 1.39 7.57 -4.01
CA VAL A 50 2.59 8.06 -3.31
C VAL A 50 3.53 8.79 -4.27
N TYR A 51 3.87 8.18 -5.41
CA TYR A 51 4.67 8.83 -6.45
C TYR A 51 4.01 10.11 -6.95
N LYS A 52 2.68 10.12 -7.11
CA LYS A 52 1.93 11.32 -7.50
C LYS A 52 2.00 12.42 -6.44
N SER A 53 1.98 12.07 -5.16
CA SER A 53 2.12 13.00 -4.03
C SER A 53 3.54 13.58 -3.92
N LEU A 54 4.57 12.75 -4.11
CA LEU A 54 5.98 13.15 -4.16
C LEU A 54 6.26 14.13 -5.30
N LYS A 55 5.78 13.81 -6.52
CA LYS A 55 5.96 14.68 -7.70
C LYS A 55 5.28 16.04 -7.54
N LYS A 56 4.21 16.15 -6.75
CA LYS A 56 3.49 17.42 -6.52
C LYS A 56 4.16 18.35 -5.50
N ASN A 57 5.11 17.85 -4.69
CA ASN A 57 5.86 18.66 -3.74
C ASN A 57 7.26 19.08 -4.26
N LYS A 58 7.60 18.73 -5.50
CA LYS A 58 8.81 19.17 -6.20
C LYS A 58 8.41 20.15 -7.30
#